data_AF-A0A932J2Q5-F1
#
_entry.id   AF-A0A932J2Q5-F1
#
_cell.length_a   1.000
_cell.length_b   1.000
_cell.length_c   1.000
_cell.angle_alpha   90.00
_cell.angle_beta   90.00
_cell.angle_gamma   90.00
#
_symmetry.space_group_name_H-M   'P 1'
#
loop_
_entity.id
_entity.type
_entity.pdbx_description
1 polymer ?
#
loop_
_entity_poly.entity_id
_entity_poly.type
_entity_poly.pdbx_seq_one_letter_code
_entity_poly.pdbx_strand_id
1 'polypeptide(L)'
;MLFTLTSEQKQSVIWISLWGALLFLLFLLSSVLTPFIAAAMLAYALNPGVDKFTEFRIGKFYLPRSLAVVLVILIFLSAVLALILIVVPVLQKEGVQLRDQIPTFLLKLNTWAGPKLREYGVHQALDIDSIKILLNKQ
;
A
#
# COMPACT_ATOMS: atom_id res chain seq x y z
N MET A 1 29.04 -32.49 39.18
CA MET A 1 29.78 -31.21 39.23
C MET A 1 28.77 -30.08 39.39
N LEU A 2 28.69 -29.47 40.57
CA LEU A 2 27.83 -28.30 40.82
C LEU A 2 28.60 -27.07 40.36
N PHE A 3 28.20 -26.47 39.24
CA PHE A 3 28.78 -25.23 38.74
C PHE A 3 28.46 -24.09 39.73
N THR A 4 29.43 -23.70 40.56
CA THR A 4 29.31 -22.52 41.41
C THR A 4 29.56 -21.27 40.56
N LEU A 5 28.49 -20.70 40.01
CA LEU A 5 28.55 -19.48 39.19
C LEU A 5 29.10 -18.31 40.02
N THR A 6 30.15 -17.64 39.51
CA THR A 6 30.67 -16.40 40.11
C THR A 6 29.65 -15.27 39.97
N SER A 7 29.75 -14.21 40.78
CA SER A 7 28.79 -13.09 40.77
C SER A 7 28.64 -12.45 39.39
N GLU A 8 29.73 -12.36 38.63
CA GLU A 8 29.73 -11.85 37.25
C GLU A 8 28.97 -12.79 36.29
N GLN A 9 29.17 -14.10 36.41
CA GLN A 9 28.46 -15.09 35.58
C GLN A 9 26.95 -15.09 35.84
N LYS A 10 26.52 -14.90 37.10
CA LYS A 10 25.09 -14.75 37.44
C LYS A 10 24.49 -13.51 36.78
N GLN A 11 25.20 -12.39 36.80
CA GLN A 11 24.75 -11.16 36.15
C GLN A 11 24.63 -11.36 34.63
N SER A 12 25.60 -12.01 33.99
CA SER A 12 25.52 -12.33 32.56
C SER A 12 24.33 -13.24 32.21
N VAL A 13 24.08 -14.28 33.01
CA VAL A 13 22.93 -15.18 32.79
C VAL A 13 21.61 -14.44 32.93
N ILE A 14 21.48 -13.52 33.88
CA ILE A 14 20.28 -12.69 34.05
C ILE A 14 20.07 -11.83 32.79
N TRP A 15 21.10 -11.11 32.32
CA TRP A 15 20.97 -10.27 31.12
C TRP A 15 20.63 -11.08 29.87
N ILE A 16 21.27 -12.23 29.68
CA ILE A 16 20.97 -13.14 28.55
C ILE A 16 19.55 -13.66 28.65
N SER A 17 19.10 -14.07 29.83
CA SER A 17 17.73 -14.53 30.04
C SER A 17 16.72 -13.42 29.79
N LEU A 18 17.04 -12.18 30.16
CA LEU A 18 16.16 -11.02 30.00
C LEU A 18 16.04 -10.63 28.51
N TRP A 19 17.15 -10.60 27.78
CA TRP A 19 17.16 -10.45 26.33
C TRP A 19 16.44 -11.59 25.62
N GLY A 20 16.67 -12.84 26.04
CA GLY A 20 15.98 -14.02 25.51
C GLY A 20 14.47 -13.94 25.71
N ALA A 21 14.02 -13.54 26.91
CA ALA A 21 12.61 -13.34 27.20
C ALA A 21 12.00 -12.21 26.36
N LEU A 22 12.71 -11.09 26.18
CA LEU A 22 12.28 -9.98 25.32
C LEU A 22 12.14 -10.40 23.85
N LEU A 23 13.14 -11.10 23.30
CA LEU A 23 13.11 -11.60 21.93
C LEU A 23 11.99 -12.62 21.73
N PHE A 24 11.77 -13.50 22.70
CA PHE A 24 10.68 -14.45 22.66
C PHE A 24 9.31 -13.74 22.68
N LEU A 25 9.15 -12.70 23.51
CA LEU A 25 7.94 -11.88 23.54
C LEU A 25 7.71 -11.16 22.21
N LEU A 26 8.76 -10.55 21.63
CA LEU A 26 8.69 -9.90 20.31
C LEU A 26 8.37 -10.88 19.19
N PHE A 27 8.87 -12.12 19.27
CA PHE A 27 8.52 -13.18 18.34
C PHE A 27 7.03 -13.53 18.44
N LEU A 28 6.50 -13.65 19.66
CA LEU A 28 5.08 -13.90 19.91
C LEU A 28 4.19 -12.74 19.42
N LEU A 29 4.67 -11.50 19.56
CA LEU A 29 4.01 -10.28 19.08
C LEU A 29 4.36 -9.91 17.64
N SER A 30 5.08 -10.76 16.89
CA SER A 30 5.61 -10.42 15.56
C SER A 30 4.52 -9.93 14.59
N SER A 31 3.35 -10.57 14.59
CA SER A 31 2.20 -10.17 13.77
C SER A 31 1.60 -8.81 14.18
N VAL A 32 1.69 -8.44 15.46
CA VAL A 32 1.23 -7.15 15.99
C VAL A 32 2.30 -6.06 15.83
N LEU A 33 3.57 -6.46 15.76
CA LEU A 33 4.70 -5.55 15.54
C LEU A 33 4.60 -4.86 14.18
N THR A 34 4.20 -5.57 13.13
CA THR A 34 4.06 -5.01 11.78
C THR A 34 3.14 -3.78 11.72
N PRO A 35 1.87 -3.83 12.16
CA PRO A 35 1.02 -2.64 12.17
C PRO A 35 1.52 -1.56 13.15
N PHE A 36 2.20 -1.94 14.23
CA PHE A 36 2.75 -0.97 15.18
C PHE A 36 3.92 -0.18 14.60
N ILE A 37 4.83 -0.85 13.90
CA ILE A 37 5.95 -0.22 13.17
C ILE A 37 5.40 0.67 12.06
N ALA A 38 4.39 0.21 11.32
CA ALA A 38 3.74 1.03 10.30
C ALA A 38 3.13 2.32 10.90
N ALA A 39 2.44 2.20 12.05
CA ALA A 39 1.90 3.36 12.77
C ALA A 39 3.01 4.30 13.27
N ALA A 40 4.13 3.76 13.78
CA ALA A 40 5.28 4.56 14.21
C ALA A 40 5.95 5.30 13.04
N MET A 41 6.10 4.64 11.88
CA MET A 41 6.58 5.25 10.65
C MET A 41 5.67 6.40 10.20
N LEU A 42 4.35 6.18 10.20
CA LEU A 42 3.38 7.23 9.89
C LEU A 42 3.46 8.38 10.89
N ALA A 43 3.51 8.10 12.20
CA ALA A 43 3.62 9.13 13.22
C ALA A 43 4.88 9.98 13.02
N TYR A 44 6.01 9.35 12.69
CA TYR A 44 7.26 10.05 12.37
C TYR A 44 7.13 10.91 11.10
N ALA A 45 6.54 10.36 10.03
CA ALA A 45 6.34 11.05 8.78
C ALA A 45 5.35 12.23 8.88
N LEU A 46 4.32 12.13 9.73
CA LEU A 46 3.30 13.15 9.95
C LEU A 46 3.71 14.19 11.01
N ASN A 47 4.75 13.91 11.81
CA ASN A 47 5.24 14.84 12.83
C ASN A 47 5.54 16.26 12.30
N PRO A 48 6.18 16.50 11.13
CA PRO A 48 6.35 17.85 10.60
C PRO A 48 5.03 18.57 10.31
N GLY A 49 3.96 17.83 9.99
CA GLY A 49 2.62 18.40 9.89
C GLY A 49 2.09 18.85 11.24
N VAL A 50 2.26 18.03 12.27
CA VAL A 50 1.88 18.37 13.65
C VAL A 50 2.63 19.61 14.13
N ASP A 51 3.94 19.66 13.89
CA ASP A 51 4.79 20.79 14.31
C ASP A 51 4.30 22.10 13.68
N LYS A 52 4.00 22.11 12.37
CA LYS A 52 3.41 23.28 11.68
C LYS A 52 2.10 23.75 12.31
N PHE A 53 1.23 22.82 12.71
CA PHE A 53 -0.04 23.16 13.38
C PHE A 53 0.16 23.68 14.80
N THR A 54 1.16 23.17 15.53
CA THR A 54 1.50 23.66 16.87
C THR A 54 2.20 25.02 16.87
N GLU A 55 3.00 25.30 15.84
CA GLU A 55 3.66 26.60 15.64
C GLU A 55 2.69 27.67 15.15
N PHE A 56 1.60 27.28 14.50
CA PHE A 56 0.56 28.19 14.04
C PHE A 56 -0.14 28.87 15.23
N ARG A 57 0.10 30.18 15.39
CA ARG A 57 -0.53 31.00 16.43
C ARG A 57 -1.63 31.88 15.84
N ILE A 58 -2.82 31.83 16.45
CA ILE A 58 -3.92 32.74 16.14
C ILE A 58 -4.08 33.68 17.34
N GLY A 59 -3.42 34.84 17.27
CA GLY A 59 -3.41 35.81 18.37
C GLY A 59 -2.77 35.25 19.64
N LYS A 60 -3.54 35.19 20.75
CA LYS A 60 -3.12 34.59 22.03
C LYS A 60 -3.38 33.08 22.11
N PHE A 61 -4.10 32.50 21.15
CA PHE A 61 -4.48 31.10 21.20
C PHE A 61 -3.39 30.24 20.59
N TYR A 62 -2.91 29.26 21.35
CA TYR A 62 -1.96 28.23 20.91
C TYR A 62 -2.70 26.90 20.82
N LEU A 63 -2.36 26.09 19.80
CA LEU A 63 -2.96 24.78 19.65
C LEU A 63 -2.16 23.76 20.48
N PRO A 64 -2.77 23.09 21.48
CA PRO A 64 -2.07 22.08 22.25
C PRO A 64 -1.72 20.90 21.34
N ARG A 65 -0.56 20.28 21.57
CA ARG A 65 -0.01 19.23 20.71
C ARG A 65 -0.98 18.06 20.49
N SER A 66 -1.75 17.69 21.52
CA SER A 66 -2.76 16.63 21.41
C SER A 66 -3.84 16.95 20.36
N LEU A 67 -4.35 18.19 20.32
CA LEU A 67 -5.30 18.60 19.28
C LEU A 67 -4.65 18.63 17.90
N ALA A 68 -3.41 19.13 17.79
CA ALA A 68 -2.69 19.18 16.53
C ALA A 68 -2.50 17.78 15.94
N VAL A 69 -2.13 16.78 16.75
CA VAL A 69 -2.00 15.38 16.34
C VAL A 69 -3.33 14.84 15.81
N VAL A 70 -4.42 15.03 16.56
CA VAL A 70 -5.76 14.55 16.14
C VAL A 70 -6.17 15.19 14.82
N LEU A 71 -5.99 16.50 14.65
CA LEU A 71 -6.33 17.20 13.41
C LEU A 71 -5.51 16.71 12.23
N VAL A 72 -4.20 16.57 12.39
CA VAL A 72 -3.32 16.10 11.31
C VAL A 72 -3.66 14.67 10.90
N ILE A 73 -3.97 13.78 11.85
CA ILE A 73 -4.43 12.42 11.56
C ILE A 73 -5.77 12.46 10.81
N LEU A 74 -6.74 13.26 11.26
CA LEU A 74 -8.04 13.38 10.59
C LEU A 74 -7.92 13.91 9.16
N ILE A 75 -7.07 14.92 8.95
CA ILE A 75 -6.80 15.47 7.61
C ILE A 75 -6.14 14.40 6.73
N PHE A 76 -5.13 13.70 7.24
CA PHE A 76 -4.44 12.64 6.50
C PHE A 76 -5.39 11.50 6.11
N LEU A 77 -6.20 10.99 7.06
CA LEU A 77 -7.18 9.94 6.80
C LEU A 77 -8.23 10.40 5.79
N SER A 78 -8.71 11.64 5.91
CA SER A 78 -9.67 12.22 4.97
C SER A 78 -9.07 12.33 3.57
N ALA A 79 -7.80 12.74 3.45
CA ALA A 79 -7.11 12.82 2.16
C ALA A 79 -6.91 11.45 1.52
N VAL A 80 -6.50 10.43 2.30
CA VAL A 80 -6.38 9.04 1.82
C VAL A 80 -7.74 8.51 1.39
N LEU A 81 -8.79 8.74 2.17
CA LEU A 81 -10.13 8.31 1.83
C LEU A 81 -10.64 8.99 0.55
N ALA A 82 -10.46 10.31 0.43
CA ALA A 82 -10.81 11.05 -0.77
C ALA A 82 -10.05 10.53 -2.00
N LEU A 83 -8.76 10.24 -1.86
CA LEU A 83 -7.96 9.64 -2.92
C LEU A 83 -8.53 8.29 -3.37
N ILE A 84 -8.85 7.40 -2.42
CA ILE A 84 -9.47 6.10 -2.73
C ILE A 84 -10.81 6.29 -3.44
N LEU A 85 -11.66 7.18 -2.93
CA LEU A 85 -12.98 7.49 -3.50
C LEU A 85 -12.90 8.11 -4.89
N ILE A 86 -11.79 8.74 -5.28
CA ILE A 86 -11.59 9.26 -6.63
C ILE A 86 -10.96 8.18 -7.53
N VAL A 87 -9.86 7.58 -7.09
CA VAL A 87 -9.07 6.63 -7.89
C VAL A 87 -9.87 5.37 -8.21
N VAL A 88 -10.55 4.78 -7.23
CA VAL A 88 -11.31 3.53 -7.44
C VAL A 88 -12.39 3.68 -8.54
N PRO A 89 -13.31 4.66 -8.48
CA PRO A 89 -14.31 4.79 -9.54
C PRO A 89 -13.72 5.26 -10.87
N VAL A 90 -12.63 6.03 -10.88
CA VAL A 90 -11.93 6.38 -12.13
C VAL A 90 -11.38 5.12 -12.78
N LEU A 91 -10.68 4.27 -12.04
CA LEU A 91 -10.17 2.99 -12.55
C LEU A 91 -11.28 2.04 -12.99
N GLN A 92 -12.44 2.05 -12.33
CA GLN A 92 -13.60 1.28 -12.79
C GLN A 92 -14.12 1.79 -14.14
N LYS A 93 -14.29 3.11 -14.28
CA LYS A 93 -14.75 3.73 -15.53
C LYS A 93 -13.77 3.51 -16.66
N GLU A 94 -12.48 3.77 -16.41
CA GLU A 94 -11.41 3.52 -17.37
C GLU A 94 -11.33 2.05 -17.75
N GLY A 95 -11.44 1.13 -16.79
CA GLY A 95 -11.43 -0.32 -17.05
C GLY A 95 -12.59 -0.78 -17.94
N VAL A 96 -13.81 -0.30 -17.70
CA VAL A 96 -14.98 -0.59 -18.54
C VAL A 96 -14.81 0.03 -19.94
N GLN A 97 -14.39 1.29 -20.01
CA GLN A 97 -14.16 1.99 -21.27
C GLN A 97 -13.05 1.34 -22.11
N LEU A 98 -12.00 0.81 -21.46
CA LEU A 98 -10.97 0.02 -22.13
C LEU A 98 -11.56 -1.26 -22.71
N ARG A 99 -12.41 -1.99 -21.96
CA ARG A 99 -13.10 -3.19 -22.47
C ARG A 99 -13.95 -2.89 -23.70
N ASP A 100 -14.69 -1.78 -23.70
CA ASP A 100 -15.51 -1.36 -24.84
C ASP A 100 -14.66 -0.94 -26.06
N GLN A 101 -13.46 -0.41 -25.82
CA GLN A 101 -12.54 0.01 -26.89
C GLN A 101 -11.63 -1.10 -27.41
N ILE A 102 -11.37 -2.17 -26.64
CA ILE A 102 -10.62 -3.36 -27.10
C ILE A 102 -11.10 -3.86 -28.47
N PRO A 103 -12.40 -4.12 -28.72
CA PRO A 103 -12.85 -4.61 -30.02
C PRO A 103 -12.56 -3.61 -31.15
N THR A 104 -12.68 -2.30 -30.87
CA THR A 104 -12.37 -1.25 -31.84
C THR A 104 -10.87 -1.18 -32.16
N PHE A 105 -10.01 -1.33 -31.14
CA PHE A 105 -8.56 -1.41 -31.32
C PHE A 105 -8.17 -2.66 -32.11
N LEU A 106 -8.75 -3.83 -31.79
CA LEU A 106 -8.51 -5.07 -32.51
C LEU A 106 -8.94 -4.97 -33.98
N LEU A 107 -10.08 -4.34 -34.27
CA LEU A 107 -10.53 -4.08 -35.64
C LEU A 107 -9.54 -3.20 -36.41
N LYS A 108 -9.05 -2.11 -35.80
CA LYS A 108 -8.04 -1.23 -36.42
C LYS A 108 -6.70 -1.93 -36.63
N LEU A 109 -6.29 -2.76 -35.68
CA LEU A 109 -5.08 -3.58 -35.80
C LEU A 109 -5.21 -4.59 -36.94
N ASN A 110 -6.38 -5.23 -37.10
CA ASN A 110 -6.62 -6.18 -38.19
C ASN A 110 -6.74 -5.48 -39.56
N THR A 111 -7.30 -4.27 -39.64
CA THR A 111 -7.31 -3.54 -40.93
C THR A 111 -5.92 -3.06 -41.35
N TRP A 112 -5.02 -2.78 -40.41
CA TRP A 112 -3.64 -2.40 -40.70
C TRP A 112 -2.70 -3.60 -40.89
N ALA A 113 -2.80 -4.62 -40.04
CA ALA A 113 -1.96 -5.82 -40.09
C ALA A 113 -2.48 -6.86 -41.10
N GLY A 114 -3.79 -6.89 -41.35
CA GLY A 114 -4.44 -7.82 -42.27
C GLY A 114 -3.88 -7.82 -43.70
N PRO A 115 -3.61 -6.68 -44.36
CA PRO A 115 -2.98 -6.69 -45.68
C PRO A 115 -1.54 -7.24 -45.66
N LYS A 116 -0.75 -6.92 -44.64
CA LYS A 116 0.63 -7.45 -44.47
C LYS A 116 0.67 -8.94 -44.12
N LEU A 117 -0.29 -9.43 -43.33
CA LEU A 117 -0.38 -10.85 -42.95
C LEU A 117 -0.84 -11.75 -44.12
N ARG A 118 -1.68 -11.21 -45.01
CA ARG A 118 -2.09 -11.88 -46.25
C ARG A 118 -0.93 -12.03 -47.24
N GLU A 119 0.01 -11.08 -47.26
CA GLU A 119 1.23 -11.15 -48.08
C GLU A 119 2.17 -12.28 -47.64
N TYR A 120 2.15 -12.67 -46.36
CA TYR A 120 2.95 -13.77 -45.79
C TYR A 120 2.25 -15.15 -45.80
N GLY A 121 1.10 -15.31 -46.45
CA GLY A 121 0.45 -16.61 -46.67
C GLY A 121 -0.44 -17.13 -45.53
N VAL A 122 -0.65 -16.35 -44.46
CA VAL A 122 -1.55 -16.72 -43.35
C VAL A 122 -3.00 -16.43 -43.75
N HIS A 123 -3.73 -17.49 -44.14
CA HIS A 123 -5.14 -17.40 -44.57
C HIS A 123 -6.16 -17.51 -43.43
N GLN A 124 -5.73 -17.75 -42.20
CA GLN A 124 -6.60 -17.59 -41.03
C GLN A 124 -6.64 -16.11 -40.67
N ALA A 125 -7.66 -15.42 -41.18
CA ALA A 125 -8.07 -14.13 -40.66
C ALA A 125 -8.14 -14.25 -39.13
N LEU A 126 -7.47 -13.34 -38.42
CA LEU A 126 -7.66 -13.19 -36.98
C LEU A 126 -9.16 -13.10 -36.74
N ASP A 127 -9.74 -14.17 -36.18
CA ASP A 127 -11.17 -14.30 -35.99
C ASP A 127 -11.57 -13.41 -34.81
N ILE A 128 -11.79 -12.14 -35.14
CA ILE A 128 -12.21 -11.11 -34.19
C ILE A 128 -13.57 -11.48 -33.58
N ASP A 129 -14.38 -12.27 -34.27
CA ASP A 129 -15.66 -12.74 -33.75
C ASP A 129 -15.47 -13.78 -32.65
N SER A 130 -14.48 -14.67 -32.76
CA SER A 130 -14.05 -15.54 -31.64
C SER A 130 -13.58 -14.73 -30.42
N ILE A 131 -12.82 -13.65 -30.61
CA ILE A 131 -12.37 -12.79 -29.50
C ILE A 131 -13.55 -12.02 -28.85
N LYS A 132 -14.50 -11.53 -29.66
CA LYS A 132 -15.73 -10.89 -29.14
C LYS A 132 -16.57 -11.86 -28.30
N ILE A 133 -16.70 -13.13 -28.73
CA ILE A 133 -17.46 -14.16 -28.01
C ILE A 133 -16.82 -14.47 -26.66
N LEU A 134 -15.48 -14.47 -26.57
CA LEU A 134 -14.76 -14.68 -25.31
C LEU A 134 -14.85 -13.48 -24.36
N LEU A 135 -14.88 -12.26 -24.90
CA LEU A 135 -15.03 -11.03 -24.10
C LEU A 135 -16.46 -10.79 -23.60
N ASN A 136 -17.47 -11.26 -24.34
CA ASN A 136 -18.89 -11.09 -24.00
C ASN A 136 -19.42 -12.16 -23.01
N LYS A 137 -18.60 -13.14 -22.61
CA LYS A 137 -19.02 -14.29 -21.79
C LYS A 137 -18.74 -14.11 -20.28
N GLN A 138 -18.59 -12.90 -19.77
CA GLN A 138 -18.31 -12.64 -18.34
C GLN A 138 -19.15 -11.53 -17.74
#